data_AF-A0A4P7Y8U3-F1
#
_entry.id   AF-A0A4P7Y8U3-F1
#
_cell.length_a   1.000
_cell.length_b   1.000
_cell.length_c   1.000
_cell.angle_alpha   90.00
_cell.angle_beta   90.00
_cell.angle_gamma   90.00
#
_symmetry.space_group_name_H-M   'P 1'
#
loop_
_entity.id
_entity.type
_entity.pdbx_description
1 polymer ?
#
loop_
_entity_poly.entity_id
_entity_poly.type
_entity_poly.pdbx_seq_one_letter_code
_entity_poly.pdbx_strand_id
1 'polypeptide(L)'
;MGSKFSRRILLLGSLLFLSGQVNARGGRGGRSSRGGGRGGRGGSGNGFLWFLGIGGVILCLIKLDSWKTARRKAHNQVLEEARLAKIERLKPPKEEWEALGLCLLCGSPMAVRSSRVGRRRGTKFLGCTSFPRCEGVRKITPKVRGH
;
A
#
# COMPACT_ATOMS: atom_id res chain seq x y z
N MET A 1 5.32 0.92 2.20
CA MET A 1 4.50 0.16 3.17
C MET A 1 3.91 1.11 4.20
N GLY A 2 2.58 1.30 4.18
CA GLY A 2 1.89 2.12 5.18
C GLY A 2 1.87 1.46 6.55
N SER A 3 2.09 2.25 7.60
CA SER A 3 2.00 1.84 8.99
C SER A 3 0.63 1.23 9.28
N LYS A 4 0.61 -0.09 9.43
CA LYS A 4 -0.51 -0.86 9.99
C LYS A 4 -0.63 -0.60 11.51
N PHE A 5 -0.75 0.67 11.91
CA PHE A 5 -1.26 0.98 13.26
C PHE A 5 -2.76 0.72 13.23
N SER A 6 -3.07 -0.55 13.43
CA SER A 6 -4.40 -1.15 13.34
C SER A 6 -5.34 -0.43 14.30
N ARG A 7 -6.58 -0.17 13.84
CA ARG A 7 -7.69 0.34 14.66
C ARG A 7 -7.86 -0.45 15.98
N ARG A 8 -7.38 -1.69 16.03
CA ARG A 8 -7.30 -2.52 17.24
C ARG A 8 -6.41 -1.95 18.34
N ILE A 9 -5.27 -1.32 18.02
CA ILE A 9 -4.39 -0.72 19.03
C ILE A 9 -5.05 0.52 19.65
N LEU A 10 -5.75 1.32 18.83
CA LEU A 10 -6.52 2.46 19.32
C LEU A 10 -7.70 2.04 20.20
N LEU A 11 -8.40 0.95 19.85
CA LEU A 11 -9.52 0.42 20.64
C LEU A 11 -9.06 -0.31 21.91
N LEU A 12 -7.89 -0.97 21.89
CA LEU A 12 -7.32 -1.61 23.07
C LEU A 12 -6.75 -0.57 24.04
N GLY A 13 -6.16 0.51 23.53
CA GLY A 13 -5.67 1.62 24.35
C GLY A 13 -6.79 2.33 25.13
N SER A 14 -7.95 2.55 24.51
CA SER A 14 -9.11 3.16 25.19
C SER A 14 -9.75 2.23 26.22
N LEU A 15 -9.78 0.92 25.98
CA LEU A 15 -10.30 -0.06 26.93
C LEU A 15 -9.43 -0.17 28.20
N LEU A 16 -8.11 -0.13 28.04
CA LEU A 16 -7.15 -0.16 29.15
C LEU A 16 -7.22 1.13 29.99
N PHE A 17 -7.47 2.28 29.37
CA PHE A 17 -7.60 3.55 30.08
C PHE A 17 -8.88 3.63 30.93
N LEU A 18 -9.98 3.03 30.47
CA LEU A 18 -11.24 2.95 31.25
C LEU A 18 -11.15 1.96 32.41
N SER A 19 -10.40 0.87 32.27
CA SER A 19 -10.27 -0.16 33.31
C SER A 19 -9.29 0.22 34.43
N GLY A 20 -8.36 1.16 34.19
CA GLY A 20 -7.44 1.68 35.21
C GLY A 20 -8.08 2.59 36.27
N GLN A 21 -9.27 3.16 36.02
CA GLN A 21 -9.94 4.09 36.94
C GLN A 21 -10.85 3.41 37.97
N VAL A 22 -11.09 2.09 37.84
CA VAL A 22 -12.14 1.41 38.62
C VAL A 22 -11.63 0.79 39.94
N ASN A 23 -10.33 0.80 40.21
CA ASN A 23 -9.74 0.07 41.35
C ASN A 23 -9.40 0.92 42.59
N ALA A 24 -9.98 2.12 42.77
CA ALA A 24 -9.66 3.01 43.90
C ALA A 24 -10.84 3.26 44.87
N ARG A 25 -11.72 2.27 45.09
CA ARG A 25 -12.72 2.31 46.18
C ARG A 25 -12.85 0.98 46.90
N GLY A 26 -11.94 0.74 47.85
CA GLY A 26 -12.07 -0.30 48.86
C GLY A 26 -11.70 0.27 50.24
N GLY A 27 -12.60 0.12 51.23
CA GLY A 27 -12.29 0.33 52.65
C GLY A 27 -13.45 0.82 53.52
N ARG A 28 -14.15 -0.10 54.18
CA ARG A 28 -15.19 0.10 55.22
C ARG A 28 -14.52 0.20 56.61
N GLY A 29 -14.94 1.13 57.47
CA GLY A 29 -14.75 0.97 58.93
C GLY A 29 -14.71 2.26 59.78
N GLY A 30 -15.51 2.30 60.86
CA GLY A 30 -15.18 2.99 62.13
C GLY A 30 -15.90 4.31 62.47
N ARG A 31 -16.71 4.30 63.55
CA ARG A 31 -17.22 5.49 64.27
C ARG A 31 -16.08 6.24 64.98
N SER A 32 -16.14 7.58 65.03
CA SER A 32 -16.12 8.37 66.28
C SER A 32 -16.05 9.88 66.03
N SER A 33 -16.47 10.58 67.07
CA SER A 33 -16.83 11.99 67.25
C SER A 33 -15.73 13.04 67.00
N ARG A 34 -16.22 14.28 66.75
CA ARG A 34 -15.66 15.59 67.12
C ARG A 34 -14.24 15.92 66.67
N GLY A 35 -14.14 16.96 65.83
CA GLY A 35 -12.92 17.75 65.67
C GLY A 35 -12.97 18.57 64.40
N GLY A 36 -13.26 19.87 64.52
CA GLY A 36 -13.17 20.81 63.42
C GLY A 36 -11.75 20.90 62.89
N GLY A 37 -11.59 20.83 61.57
CA GLY A 37 -10.33 21.06 60.89
C GLY A 37 -10.59 21.48 59.46
N ARG A 38 -10.30 22.74 59.13
CA ARG A 38 -10.25 23.24 57.75
C ARG A 38 -9.05 22.57 57.05
N GLY A 39 -9.29 21.47 56.36
CA GLY A 39 -8.32 20.83 55.47
C GLY A 39 -8.40 21.43 54.07
N GLY A 40 -7.35 22.14 53.66
CA GLY A 40 -7.28 22.86 52.39
C GLY A 40 -7.47 21.97 51.16
N ARG A 41 -8.15 22.53 50.15
CA ARG A 41 -8.10 22.08 48.76
C ARG A 41 -6.67 22.24 48.23
N GLY A 42 -5.90 21.17 48.27
CA GLY A 42 -4.57 21.08 47.66
C GLY A 42 -4.56 20.06 46.51
N GLY A 43 -5.43 20.25 45.51
CA GLY A 43 -5.36 19.47 44.27
C GLY A 43 -4.15 19.92 43.46
N SER A 44 -3.02 19.24 43.67
CA SER A 44 -1.72 19.47 43.02
C SER A 44 -1.87 19.57 41.49
N GLY A 45 -1.59 20.77 40.94
CA GLY A 45 -1.64 21.12 39.52
C GLY A 45 -0.56 20.47 38.64
N ASN A 46 -0.09 19.26 38.97
CA ASN A 46 0.97 18.56 38.22
C ASN A 46 0.47 17.66 37.09
N GLY A 47 -0.83 17.36 37.00
CA GLY A 47 -1.36 16.51 35.93
C GLY A 47 -1.34 17.19 34.56
N PHE A 48 -1.67 18.48 34.49
CA PHE A 48 -1.88 19.18 33.21
C PHE A 48 -0.57 19.53 32.48
N LEU A 49 0.50 19.85 33.22
CA LEU A 49 1.82 20.12 32.64
C LEU A 49 2.48 18.87 32.04
N TRP A 50 2.23 17.69 32.63
CA TRP A 50 2.74 16.43 32.09
C TRP A 50 2.07 16.07 30.75
N PHE A 51 0.76 16.33 30.62
CA PHE A 51 0.02 16.14 29.37
C PHE A 51 0.35 17.18 28.29
N LEU A 52 0.55 18.45 28.65
CA LEU A 52 0.95 19.49 27.68
C LEU A 52 2.40 19.33 27.22
N GLY A 53 3.31 18.93 28.11
CA GLY A 53 4.71 18.66 27.76
C GLY A 53 4.87 17.43 26.88
N ILE A 54 4.43 16.25 27.36
CA ILE A 54 4.59 14.99 26.63
C ILE A 54 3.66 14.95 25.41
N GLY A 55 2.42 15.42 25.53
CA GLY A 55 1.50 15.52 24.41
C GLY A 55 2.00 16.45 23.31
N GLY A 56 2.61 17.58 23.67
CA GLY A 56 3.25 18.50 22.72
C GLY A 56 4.43 17.88 21.98
N VAL A 57 5.32 17.18 22.70
CA VAL A 57 6.46 16.46 22.09
C VAL A 57 5.98 15.33 21.17
N ILE A 58 4.99 14.54 21.60
CA ILE A 58 4.41 13.46 20.78
C ILE A 58 3.77 14.04 19.50
N LEU A 59 2.96 15.10 19.61
CA LEU A 59 2.37 15.76 18.44
C LEU A 59 3.44 16.35 17.51
N CYS A 60 4.52 16.91 18.06
CA CYS A 60 5.64 17.42 17.31
C CYS A 60 6.38 16.31 16.54
N LEU A 61 6.65 15.16 17.18
CA LEU A 61 7.26 13.99 16.55
C LEU A 61 6.35 13.39 15.47
N ILE A 62 5.03 13.31 15.70
CA ILE A 62 4.05 12.87 14.69
C ILE A 62 4.05 13.83 13.49
N LYS A 63 4.05 15.15 13.72
CA LYS A 63 4.15 16.17 12.65
C LYS A 63 5.46 16.02 11.87
N LEU A 64 6.60 15.88 12.55
CA LEU A 64 7.91 15.75 11.93
C LEU A 64 8.03 14.45 11.10
N ASP A 65 7.55 13.32 11.64
CA ASP A 65 7.51 12.05 10.92
C ASP A 65 6.53 12.11 9.73
N SER A 66 5.39 12.78 9.87
CA SER A 66 4.45 13.00 8.77
C SER A 66 5.08 13.81 7.62
N TRP A 67 5.89 14.81 7.94
CA TRP A 67 6.59 15.63 6.94
C TRP A 67 7.75 14.87 6.31
N LYS A 68 8.50 14.10 7.09
CA LYS A 68 9.61 13.27 6.60
C LYS A 68 9.09 12.15 5.69
N THR A 69 7.96 11.53 6.04
CA THR A 69 7.30 10.51 5.21
C THR A 69 6.67 11.10 3.96
N ALA A 70 6.07 12.31 4.03
CA ALA A 70 5.57 13.03 2.86
C ALA A 70 6.69 13.35 1.86
N ARG A 71 7.84 13.89 2.33
CA ARG A 71 9.02 14.12 1.46
C ARG A 71 9.54 12.83 0.82
N ARG A 72 9.61 11.73 1.58
CA ARG A 72 10.09 10.44 1.05
C ARG A 72 9.15 9.89 -0.03
N LYS A 73 7.84 10.03 0.13
CA LYS A 73 6.85 9.62 -0.88
C LYS A 73 7.01 10.43 -2.17
N ALA A 74 7.15 11.76 -2.07
CA ALA A 74 7.38 12.62 -3.22
C ALA A 74 8.68 12.27 -3.96
N HIS A 75 9.78 12.05 -3.24
CA HIS A 75 11.05 11.59 -3.84
C HIS A 75 10.90 10.26 -4.57
N ASN A 76 10.21 9.29 -3.95
CA ASN A 76 9.98 7.98 -4.57
C ASN A 76 9.09 8.09 -5.83
N GLN A 77 8.12 9.01 -5.84
CA GLN A 77 7.27 9.25 -7.02
C GLN A 77 8.10 9.78 -8.20
N VAL A 78 8.96 10.78 -7.97
CA VAL A 78 9.85 11.32 -9.01
C VAL A 78 10.79 10.25 -9.58
N LEU A 79 11.30 9.36 -8.73
CA LEU A 79 12.14 8.25 -9.17
C LEU A 79 11.38 7.26 -10.05
N GLU A 80 10.16 6.89 -9.67
CA GLU A 80 9.32 6.00 -10.47
C GLU A 80 8.90 6.64 -11.80
N GLU A 81 8.57 7.94 -11.80
CA GLU A 81 8.30 8.68 -13.03
C GLU A 81 9.51 8.69 -13.98
N ALA A 82 10.70 8.97 -13.45
CA ALA A 82 11.94 8.92 -14.22
C ALA A 82 12.24 7.50 -14.75
N ARG A 83 11.96 6.45 -13.95
CA ARG A 83 12.10 5.06 -14.36
C ARG A 83 11.13 4.70 -15.49
N LEU A 84 9.86 5.09 -15.37
CA LEU A 84 8.84 4.84 -16.38
C LEU A 84 9.15 5.58 -17.68
N ALA A 85 9.54 6.85 -17.60
CA ALA A 85 9.98 7.63 -18.77
C ALA A 85 11.18 6.99 -19.48
N LYS A 86 12.12 6.40 -18.73
CA LYS A 86 13.24 5.65 -19.31
C LYS A 86 12.78 4.37 -20.01
N ILE A 87 11.85 3.61 -19.41
CA ILE A 87 11.28 2.41 -20.03
C ILE A 87 10.54 2.77 -21.33
N GLU A 88 9.77 3.86 -21.32
CA GLU A 88 9.04 4.35 -22.48
C GLU A 88 9.97 4.71 -23.63
N ARG A 89 11.08 5.41 -23.36
CA ARG A 89 12.12 5.71 -24.36
C ARG A 89 12.78 4.47 -24.94
N LEU A 90 12.93 3.41 -24.14
CA LEU A 90 13.60 2.17 -24.56
C LEU A 90 12.66 1.17 -25.21
N LYS A 91 11.34 1.37 -25.18
CA LYS A 91 10.39 0.39 -25.69
C LYS A 91 10.47 0.36 -27.21
N PRO A 92 10.96 -0.74 -27.83
CA PRO A 92 11.00 -0.85 -29.27
C PRO A 92 9.56 -0.81 -29.85
N PRO A 93 9.39 -0.29 -31.07
CA PRO A 93 8.10 -0.28 -31.72
C PRO A 93 7.58 -1.71 -31.89
N LYS A 94 6.27 -1.88 -31.69
CA LYS A 94 5.56 -3.16 -31.84
C LYS A 94 5.80 -3.80 -33.22
N GLU A 95 6.06 -2.97 -34.23
CA GLU A 95 6.34 -3.37 -35.62
C GLU A 95 7.61 -4.22 -35.75
N GLU A 96 8.66 -3.94 -34.97
CA GLU A 96 9.90 -4.73 -34.99
C GLU A 96 9.65 -6.17 -34.53
N TRP A 97 8.80 -6.34 -33.51
CA TRP A 97 8.44 -7.66 -33.00
C TRP A 97 7.53 -8.42 -33.96
N GLU A 98 6.73 -7.70 -34.77
CA GLU A 98 5.97 -8.28 -35.89
C GLU A 98 6.89 -8.70 -37.03
N ALA A 99 7.90 -7.88 -37.36
CA ALA A 99 8.89 -8.17 -38.39
C ALA A 99 9.77 -9.38 -38.04
N LEU A 100 10.16 -9.53 -36.76
CA LEU A 100 10.94 -10.67 -36.27
C LEU A 100 10.09 -11.95 -36.06
N GLY A 101 8.77 -11.87 -36.22
CA GLY A 101 7.88 -13.02 -36.03
C GLY A 101 7.73 -13.47 -34.56
N LEU A 102 7.96 -12.57 -33.60
CA LEU A 102 7.90 -12.83 -32.16
C LEU A 102 6.53 -12.46 -31.57
N CYS A 103 6.08 -13.20 -30.56
CA CYS A 103 4.82 -12.93 -29.86
C CYS A 103 4.91 -11.66 -28.98
N LEU A 104 3.91 -10.78 -29.01
CA LEU A 104 3.89 -9.54 -28.19
C LEU A 104 3.63 -9.77 -26.70
N LEU A 105 3.09 -10.94 -26.35
CA LEU A 105 2.73 -11.25 -24.97
C LEU A 105 3.92 -11.85 -24.21
N CYS A 106 4.73 -12.67 -24.87
CA CYS A 106 5.80 -13.43 -24.22
C CYS A 106 7.15 -13.40 -24.95
N GLY A 107 7.24 -12.80 -26.14
CA GLY A 107 8.47 -12.75 -26.93
C GLY A 107 8.90 -14.06 -27.60
N SER A 108 8.14 -15.16 -27.44
CA SER A 108 8.47 -16.45 -28.07
C SER A 108 8.23 -16.42 -29.59
N PRO A 109 8.95 -17.22 -30.39
CA PRO A 109 8.72 -17.29 -31.83
C PRO A 109 7.32 -17.81 -32.14
N MET A 110 6.71 -17.28 -33.19
CA MET A 110 5.40 -17.72 -33.68
C MET A 110 5.56 -18.70 -34.85
N ALA A 111 4.66 -19.69 -34.92
CA ALA A 111 4.60 -20.67 -35.98
C ALA A 111 3.27 -20.59 -36.74
N VAL A 112 3.29 -20.87 -38.04
CA VAL A 112 2.06 -20.97 -38.84
C VAL A 112 1.33 -22.26 -38.48
N ARG A 113 0.09 -22.13 -37.99
CA ARG A 113 -0.81 -23.23 -37.64
C ARG A 113 -2.11 -23.10 -38.42
N SER A 114 -2.79 -24.22 -38.65
CA SER A 114 -4.11 -24.24 -39.27
C SER A 114 -5.18 -24.52 -38.22
N SER A 115 -6.31 -23.83 -38.33
CA SER A 115 -7.48 -24.06 -37.47
C SER A 115 -8.16 -25.37 -37.85
N ARG A 116 -8.20 -26.32 -36.93
CA ARG A 116 -8.84 -27.64 -37.13
C ARG A 116 -10.34 -27.64 -36.81
N VAL A 117 -10.80 -26.69 -36.00
CA VAL A 117 -12.14 -26.65 -35.40
C VAL A 117 -12.75 -25.25 -35.54
N GLY A 118 -14.09 -25.16 -35.60
CA GLY A 118 -14.84 -23.90 -35.58
C GLY A 118 -15.18 -23.33 -36.96
N ARG A 119 -15.82 -22.14 -36.98
CA ARG A 119 -16.31 -21.46 -38.19
C ARG A 119 -15.23 -21.10 -39.21
N ARG A 120 -13.97 -21.03 -38.76
CA ARG A 120 -12.80 -20.67 -39.57
C ARG A 120 -11.94 -21.89 -39.86
N ARG A 121 -12.48 -23.11 -39.95
CA ARG A 121 -11.71 -24.34 -40.20
C ARG A 121 -10.91 -24.22 -41.51
N GLY A 122 -9.66 -24.66 -41.50
CA GLY A 122 -8.76 -24.60 -42.66
C GLY A 122 -8.01 -23.27 -42.84
N THR A 123 -8.34 -22.22 -42.09
CA THR A 123 -7.58 -20.96 -42.16
C THR A 123 -6.22 -21.08 -41.47
N LYS A 124 -5.18 -20.48 -42.05
CA LYS A 124 -3.85 -20.40 -41.45
C LYS A 124 -3.76 -19.17 -40.55
N PHE A 125 -3.09 -19.31 -39.40
CA PHE A 125 -2.82 -18.23 -38.46
C PHE A 125 -1.43 -18.41 -37.83
N LEU A 126 -0.85 -17.33 -37.29
CA LEU A 126 0.37 -17.41 -36.50
C LEU A 126 -0.01 -17.67 -35.04
N GLY A 127 0.44 -18.80 -34.50
CA GLY A 127 0.25 -19.16 -33.10
C GLY A 127 1.58 -19.16 -32.35
N CYS A 128 1.56 -18.76 -31.08
CA CYS A 128 2.73 -18.83 -30.22
C CYS A 128 3.20 -20.28 -30.03
N THR A 129 4.52 -20.51 -30.05
CA THR A 129 5.11 -21.83 -29.79
C THR A 129 4.96 -22.29 -28.35
N SER A 130 4.84 -21.35 -27.39
CA SER A 130 4.73 -21.62 -25.95
C SER A 130 3.29 -21.89 -25.46
N PHE A 131 2.32 -22.10 -26.35
CA PHE A 131 0.98 -22.59 -25.98
C PHE A 131 1.10 -23.94 -25.22
N PRO A 132 0.46 -24.13 -24.05
CA PRO A 132 -0.67 -23.38 -23.48
C PRO A 132 -0.30 -22.21 -22.54
N ARG A 133 0.97 -21.96 -22.26
CA ARG A 133 1.40 -20.89 -21.33
C ARG A 133 1.19 -19.48 -21.90
N CYS A 134 1.10 -19.37 -23.23
CA CYS A 134 0.79 -18.13 -23.91
C CYS A 134 -0.21 -18.38 -25.04
N GLU A 135 -1.30 -17.60 -25.03
CA GLU A 135 -2.38 -17.66 -26.03
C GLU A 135 -2.22 -16.61 -27.14
N GLY A 136 -0.97 -16.20 -27.41
CA GLY A 136 -0.68 -15.23 -28.46
C GLY A 136 -1.04 -15.75 -29.85
N VAL A 137 -1.97 -15.07 -30.53
CA VAL A 137 -2.40 -15.38 -31.90
C VAL A 137 -2.31 -14.12 -32.76
N ARG A 138 -1.84 -14.27 -34.00
CA ARG A 138 -1.81 -13.21 -35.01
C ARG A 138 -2.38 -13.69 -36.33
N LYS A 139 -3.01 -12.78 -37.06
CA LYS A 139 -3.48 -13.02 -38.42
C LYS A 139 -2.28 -12.96 -39.37
N ILE A 140 -2.26 -13.83 -40.38
CA ILE A 140 -1.28 -13.74 -41.45
C ILE A 140 -1.74 -12.62 -42.38
N THR A 141 -1.11 -11.47 -42.29
CA THR A 141 -1.24 -10.42 -43.31
C THR A 141 -0.22 -10.73 -44.42
N PRO A 142 -0.63 -10.78 -45.70
CA PRO A 142 0.34 -10.89 -46.78
C PRO A 142 1.23 -9.63 -46.72
N LYS A 143 2.52 -9.80 -46.40
CA LYS A 143 3.48 -8.71 -46.48
C LYS A 143 3.61 -8.38 -47.97
N VAL A 144 3.11 -7.22 -48.39
CA VAL A 144 3.29 -6.71 -49.75
C VAL A 144 4.80 -6.57 -49.94
N ARG A 145 5.39 -7.46 -50.73
CA ARG A 145 6.80 -7.38 -51.13
C ARG A 145 6.89 -6.26 -52.15
N GLY A 146 7.10 -5.03 -51.68
CA GLY A 146 7.54 -3.93 -52.54
C GLY A 146 8.97 -4.20 -53.00
N HIS A 147 9.15 -4.21 -54.32
CA HIS A 147 10.44 -4.21 -55.00
C HIS A 147 11.08 -2.82 -54.92
#